data_AF-A0A6P0NHV0-F1
#
_entry.id   AF-A0A6P0NHV0-F1
#
_cell.length_a   1.000
_cell.length_b   1.000
_cell.length_c   1.000
_cell.angle_alpha   90.00
_cell.angle_beta   90.00
_cell.angle_gamma   90.00
#
_symmetry.space_group_name_H-M   'P 1'
#
loop_
_entity.id
_entity.type
_entity.pdbx_description
1 polymer ?
#
loop_
_entity_poly.entity_id
_entity_poly.type
_entity_poly.pdbx_seq_one_letter_code
_entity_poly.pdbx_strand_id
1 'polypeptide(L)'
;AKLPIAAHDPRFLQSLINYNTLDICIDGLNEVSPDTRATINTFVEHHVQGHIILTTQPLEWTPPATAKTYVLQPLKRQQIAEFLTSRQGILPEDVPVSGVAYEQACDDYLASQLHQTQSKQELTAVRRFLSNPMDLSLVAQLLAQGKDPDLLNLQQQQYEIMAEDYQQIHLYPFPLAEFAETVYQMRLHDQITIPEEGCLDELQCMERYKMVLTLDTPRPRRTGILSSSTCLKISYPERQYLSRIPV
;
A
#
# COMPACT_ATOMS: atom_id res chain seq x y z
N ALA A 1 -0.34 -9.93 22.36
CA ALA A 1 0.16 -9.91 23.75
C ALA A 1 1.68 -9.76 23.74
N LYS A 2 2.28 -8.99 24.65
CA LYS A 2 3.75 -8.92 24.76
C LYS A 2 4.24 -10.18 25.48
N LEU A 3 5.23 -10.89 24.92
CA LEU A 3 5.82 -12.06 25.56
C LEU A 3 6.48 -11.63 26.88
N PRO A 4 6.25 -12.34 28.00
CA PRO A 4 6.86 -12.02 29.28
C PRO A 4 8.39 -12.20 29.24
N ILE A 5 9.07 -11.54 30.18
CA ILE A 5 10.54 -11.30 30.28
C ILE A 5 11.43 -12.57 30.14
N ALA A 6 10.86 -13.78 30.19
CA ALA A 6 11.53 -15.04 29.82
C ALA A 6 11.87 -15.15 28.31
N ALA A 7 11.41 -14.20 27.47
CA ALA A 7 11.69 -14.13 26.03
C ALA A 7 13.18 -13.95 25.65
N HIS A 8 14.08 -13.82 26.62
CA HIS A 8 15.53 -13.77 26.38
C HIS A 8 16.21 -15.16 26.41
N ASP A 9 15.51 -16.26 26.71
CA ASP A 9 16.06 -17.61 26.53
C ASP A 9 15.82 -18.10 25.09
N PRO A 10 16.87 -18.23 24.26
CA PRO A 10 16.74 -18.69 22.88
C PRO A 10 16.09 -20.09 22.79
N ARG A 11 16.30 -20.95 23.80
CA ARG A 11 15.72 -22.29 23.84
C ARG A 11 14.21 -22.26 24.09
N PHE A 12 13.73 -21.27 24.84
CA PHE A 12 12.30 -21.08 25.05
C PHE A 12 11.61 -20.67 23.75
N LEU A 13 12.13 -19.67 23.05
CA LEU A 13 11.59 -19.24 21.75
C LEU A 13 11.65 -20.37 20.72
N GLN A 14 12.78 -21.08 20.62
CA GLN A 14 12.92 -22.22 19.73
C GLN A 14 11.90 -23.33 20.04
N SER A 15 11.64 -23.58 21.33
CA SER A 15 10.60 -24.53 21.75
C SER A 15 9.21 -24.08 21.31
N LEU A 16 8.86 -22.80 21.47
CA LEU A 16 7.54 -22.28 21.04
C LEU A 16 7.31 -22.44 19.53
N ILE A 17 8.36 -22.22 18.74
CA ILE A 17 8.30 -22.37 17.28
C ILE A 17 8.15 -23.86 16.92
N ASN A 18 8.93 -24.73 17.53
CA ASN A 18 8.93 -26.17 17.23
C ASN A 18 7.68 -26.90 17.75
N TYR A 19 7.04 -26.40 18.80
CA TYR A 19 5.78 -26.95 19.33
C TYR A 19 4.53 -26.28 18.74
N ASN A 20 4.67 -25.55 17.63
CA ASN A 20 3.58 -24.91 16.88
C ASN A 20 2.68 -24.03 17.77
N THR A 21 3.29 -23.42 18.78
CA THR A 21 2.59 -22.52 19.72
C THR A 21 2.70 -21.06 19.25
N LEU A 22 3.50 -20.81 18.21
CA LEU A 22 3.71 -19.51 17.61
C LEU A 22 3.54 -19.59 16.10
N ASP A 23 2.66 -18.74 15.55
CA ASP A 23 2.57 -18.49 14.12
C ASP A 23 3.50 -17.32 13.77
N ILE A 24 4.33 -17.49 12.74
CA ILE A 24 5.27 -16.46 12.27
C ILE A 24 4.82 -15.98 10.89
N CYS A 25 4.54 -14.68 10.78
CA CYS A 25 4.26 -14.02 9.52
C CYS A 25 5.44 -13.12 9.15
N ILE A 26 6.07 -13.36 8.00
CA ILE A 26 7.13 -12.53 7.45
C ILE A 26 6.57 -11.86 6.20
N ASP A 27 6.39 -10.54 6.27
CA ASP A 27 5.86 -9.73 5.17
C ASP A 27 6.95 -9.01 4.38
N GLY A 28 6.73 -8.85 3.07
CA GLY A 28 7.59 -8.07 2.20
C GLY A 28 9.00 -8.64 1.97
N LEU A 29 9.14 -9.94 1.66
CA LEU A 29 10.48 -10.53 1.40
C LEU A 29 11.23 -9.84 0.24
N ASN A 30 10.52 -9.23 -0.70
CA ASN A 30 11.10 -8.45 -1.79
C ASN A 30 11.76 -7.14 -1.32
N GLU A 31 11.49 -6.66 -0.10
CA GLU A 31 11.99 -5.36 0.42
C GLU A 31 13.31 -5.48 1.17
N VAL A 32 13.79 -6.70 1.42
CA VAL A 32 15.02 -6.95 2.17
C VAL A 32 16.19 -7.35 1.26
N SER A 33 17.41 -7.20 1.77
CA SER A 33 18.64 -7.55 1.03
C SER A 33 18.72 -9.06 0.72
N PRO A 34 19.47 -9.47 -0.32
CA PRO A 34 19.71 -10.88 -0.62
C PRO A 34 20.21 -11.69 0.58
N ASP A 35 21.12 -11.14 1.39
CA ASP A 35 21.68 -11.80 2.58
C ASP A 35 20.62 -12.02 3.65
N THR A 36 19.71 -11.05 3.82
CA THR A 36 18.57 -11.17 4.74
C THR A 36 17.63 -12.28 4.27
N ARG A 37 17.36 -12.36 2.95
CA ARG A 37 16.56 -13.45 2.38
C ARG A 37 17.19 -14.82 2.60
N ALA A 38 18.51 -14.94 2.42
CA ALA A 38 19.23 -16.19 2.67
C ALA A 38 19.12 -16.61 4.15
N THR A 39 19.23 -15.65 5.07
CA THR A 39 19.05 -15.87 6.50
C THR A 39 17.64 -16.35 6.83
N ILE A 40 16.61 -15.73 6.23
CA ILE A 40 15.21 -16.16 6.37
C ILE A 40 15.01 -17.57 5.81
N ASN A 41 15.59 -17.89 4.66
CA ASN A 41 15.53 -19.23 4.09
C ASN A 41 16.10 -20.27 5.05
N THR A 42 17.31 -20.03 5.54
CA THR A 42 17.94 -20.90 6.53
C THR A 42 17.05 -21.04 7.76
N PHE A 43 16.48 -19.95 8.28
CA PHE A 43 15.58 -20.00 9.44
C PHE A 43 14.35 -20.90 9.20
N VAL A 44 13.69 -20.78 8.05
CA VAL A 44 12.50 -21.57 7.70
C VAL A 44 12.87 -23.05 7.52
N GLU A 45 14.00 -23.34 6.89
CA GLU A 45 14.48 -24.72 6.70
C GLU A 45 14.84 -25.41 8.03
N HIS A 46 15.30 -24.65 9.03
CA HIS A 46 15.60 -25.19 10.36
C HIS A 46 14.33 -25.45 11.21
N HIS A 47 13.21 -24.79 10.91
CA HIS A 47 11.96 -24.87 11.66
C HIS A 47 10.83 -25.50 10.83
N VAL A 48 11.10 -26.67 10.23
CA VAL A 48 10.18 -27.37 9.30
C VAL A 48 8.79 -27.64 9.89
N GLN A 49 8.69 -27.83 11.21
CA GLN A 49 7.42 -28.09 11.88
C GLN A 49 6.62 -26.82 12.19
N GLY A 50 7.29 -25.67 12.24
CA GLY A 50 6.70 -24.39 12.63
C GLY A 50 5.68 -23.87 11.63
N HIS A 51 4.71 -23.10 12.13
CA HIS A 51 3.72 -22.44 11.29
C HIS A 51 4.25 -21.10 10.81
N ILE A 52 4.83 -21.08 9.61
CA ILE A 52 5.46 -19.89 9.04
C ILE A 52 4.79 -19.54 7.71
N ILE A 53 4.36 -18.30 7.56
CA ILE A 53 3.86 -17.72 6.31
C ILE A 53 4.83 -16.64 5.84
N LEU A 54 5.27 -16.76 4.59
CA LEU A 54 6.08 -15.77 3.90
C LEU A 54 5.23 -15.11 2.82
N THR A 55 5.23 -13.78 2.75
CA THR A 55 4.62 -13.02 1.65
C THR A 55 5.69 -12.25 0.88
N THR A 56 5.53 -12.22 -0.43
CA THR A 56 6.43 -11.52 -1.35
C THR A 56 5.67 -11.09 -2.60
N GLN A 57 6.08 -9.98 -3.19
CA GLN A 57 5.79 -9.70 -4.59
C GLN A 57 6.62 -10.64 -5.49
N PRO A 58 6.29 -10.78 -6.79
CA PRO A 58 7.08 -11.58 -7.72
C PRO A 58 8.56 -11.20 -7.63
N LEU A 59 9.39 -12.18 -7.28
CA LEU A 59 10.80 -12.01 -6.98
C LEU A 59 11.56 -13.17 -7.62
N GLU A 60 12.72 -12.89 -8.19
CA GLU A 60 13.68 -13.94 -8.56
C GLU A 60 14.38 -14.43 -7.30
N TRP A 61 13.94 -15.57 -6.77
CA TRP A 61 14.54 -16.22 -5.63
C TRP A 61 14.21 -17.71 -5.61
N THR A 62 14.99 -18.48 -4.86
CA THR A 62 14.71 -19.88 -4.59
C THR A 62 14.03 -19.98 -3.21
N PRO A 63 12.74 -20.36 -3.15
CA PRO A 63 12.06 -20.57 -1.87
C PRO A 63 12.64 -21.80 -1.14
N PRO A 64 12.45 -21.90 0.19
CA PRO A 64 12.84 -23.07 0.97
C PRO A 64 12.25 -24.35 0.37
N ALA A 65 13.03 -25.44 0.33
CA ALA A 65 12.59 -26.70 -0.30
C ALA A 65 11.34 -27.30 0.37
N THR A 66 11.11 -26.98 1.64
CA THR A 66 9.96 -27.44 2.44
C THR A 66 8.72 -26.54 2.28
N ALA A 67 8.86 -25.37 1.64
CA ALA A 67 7.78 -24.41 1.52
C ALA A 67 6.78 -24.81 0.44
N LYS A 68 5.50 -24.64 0.76
CA LYS A 68 4.41 -24.74 -0.22
C LYS A 68 4.10 -23.35 -0.75
N THR A 69 4.21 -23.18 -2.07
CA THR A 69 3.92 -21.90 -2.73
C THR A 69 2.43 -21.76 -3.03
N TYR A 70 1.86 -20.65 -2.60
CA TYR A 70 0.51 -20.22 -2.95
C TYR A 70 0.59 -18.92 -3.74
N VAL A 71 -0.13 -18.85 -4.86
CA VAL A 71 -0.13 -17.66 -5.73
C VAL A 71 -1.50 -17.02 -5.69
N LEU A 72 -1.57 -15.76 -5.28
CA LEU A 72 -2.80 -14.97 -5.31
C LEU A 72 -3.30 -14.85 -6.75
N GLN A 73 -4.54 -15.27 -6.96
CA GLN A 73 -5.20 -15.16 -8.25
C GLN A 73 -5.86 -13.78 -8.40
N PRO A 74 -5.96 -13.24 -9.63
CA PRO A 74 -6.75 -12.05 -9.88
C PRO A 74 -8.19 -12.19 -9.37
N LEU A 75 -8.77 -11.10 -8.90
CA LEU A 75 -10.16 -11.02 -8.47
C LEU A 75 -11.11 -11.31 -9.63
N LYS A 76 -12.23 -11.97 -9.30
CA LYS A 76 -13.35 -12.14 -10.22
C LYS A 76 -14.09 -10.81 -10.37
N ARG A 77 -14.73 -10.58 -11.51
CA ARG A 77 -15.56 -9.37 -11.78
C ARG A 77 -16.49 -9.03 -10.61
N GLN A 78 -17.19 -10.04 -10.07
CA GLN A 78 -18.10 -9.85 -8.93
C GLN A 78 -17.37 -9.34 -7.68
N GLN A 79 -16.20 -9.88 -7.35
CA GLN A 79 -15.40 -9.44 -6.20
C GLN A 79 -14.90 -8.00 -6.37
N ILE A 80 -14.60 -7.60 -7.61
CA ILE A 80 -14.23 -6.22 -7.94
C ILE A 80 -15.42 -5.28 -7.71
N ALA A 81 -16.61 -5.64 -8.20
CA ALA A 81 -17.83 -4.87 -8.01
C ALA A 81 -18.20 -4.72 -6.52
N GLU A 82 -18.14 -5.82 -5.78
CA GLU A 82 -18.36 -5.83 -4.32
C GLU A 82 -17.33 -4.95 -3.59
N PHE A 83 -16.06 -5.00 -4.00
CA PHE A 83 -15.03 -4.14 -3.43
C PHE A 83 -15.32 -2.65 -3.68
N LEU A 84 -15.57 -2.25 -4.94
CA LEU A 84 -15.87 -0.87 -5.31
C LEU A 84 -17.07 -0.34 -4.53
N THR A 85 -18.18 -1.09 -4.53
CA THR A 85 -19.40 -0.72 -3.80
C THR A 85 -19.12 -0.56 -2.30
N SER A 86 -18.32 -1.44 -1.71
CA SER A 86 -17.95 -1.34 -0.28
C SER A 86 -17.16 -0.09 0.07
N ARG A 87 -16.51 0.57 -0.90
CA ARG A 87 -15.73 1.79 -0.65
C ARG A 87 -16.62 2.99 -0.36
N GLN A 88 -17.88 3.02 -0.80
CA GLN A 88 -18.76 4.16 -0.59
C GLN A 88 -18.88 4.56 0.88
N GLY A 89 -18.88 3.59 1.81
CA GLY A 89 -18.98 3.86 3.25
C GLY A 89 -17.74 4.51 3.89
N ILE A 90 -16.63 4.62 3.17
CA ILE A 90 -15.40 5.27 3.64
C ILE A 90 -15.00 6.50 2.82
N LEU A 91 -15.79 6.84 1.79
CA LEU A 91 -15.59 8.05 1.00
C LEU A 91 -16.09 9.28 1.78
N PRO A 92 -15.54 10.47 1.50
CA PRO A 92 -16.04 11.72 2.07
C PRO A 92 -17.54 11.94 1.79
N GLU A 93 -18.26 12.59 2.70
CA GLU A 93 -19.70 12.85 2.54
C GLU A 93 -20.02 13.86 1.42
N ASP A 94 -19.06 14.70 1.06
CA ASP A 94 -19.19 15.79 0.08
C ASP A 94 -18.87 15.36 -1.37
N VAL A 95 -18.80 14.05 -1.64
CA VAL A 95 -18.54 13.55 -2.99
C VAL A 95 -19.71 13.82 -3.95
N PRO A 96 -19.44 14.29 -5.20
CA PRO A 96 -20.47 14.58 -6.20
C PRO A 96 -21.36 13.39 -6.59
N VAL A 97 -20.82 12.17 -6.59
CA VAL A 97 -21.50 10.95 -7.01
C VAL A 97 -21.58 9.98 -5.83
N SER A 98 -22.80 9.71 -5.36
CA SER A 98 -23.06 8.85 -4.19
C SER A 98 -24.34 8.03 -4.35
N GLY A 99 -24.53 7.03 -3.47
CA GLY A 99 -25.71 6.17 -3.46
C GLY A 99 -25.87 5.39 -4.77
N VAL A 100 -27.11 5.32 -5.25
CA VAL A 100 -27.46 4.59 -6.49
C VAL A 100 -26.68 5.11 -7.70
N ALA A 101 -26.36 6.40 -7.77
CA ALA A 101 -25.57 6.95 -8.87
C ALA A 101 -24.13 6.43 -8.86
N TYR A 102 -23.55 6.21 -7.68
CA TYR A 102 -22.23 5.63 -7.52
C TYR A 102 -22.19 4.14 -7.88
N GLU A 103 -23.20 3.38 -7.42
CA GLU A 103 -23.35 1.97 -7.78
C GLU A 103 -23.43 1.80 -9.31
N GLN A 104 -24.24 2.63 -9.98
CA GLN A 104 -24.34 2.61 -11.43
C GLN A 104 -23.01 2.98 -12.11
N ALA A 105 -22.30 4.00 -11.61
CA ALA A 105 -20.99 4.38 -12.14
C ALA A 105 -19.96 3.24 -12.02
N CYS A 106 -19.99 2.48 -10.92
CA CYS A 106 -19.13 1.31 -10.73
C CYS A 106 -19.46 0.20 -11.75
N ASP A 107 -20.74 -0.08 -11.97
CA ASP A 107 -21.18 -1.10 -12.92
C ASP A 107 -20.84 -0.72 -14.37
N ASP A 108 -21.08 0.54 -14.75
CA ASP A 108 -20.76 1.07 -16.08
C ASP A 108 -19.26 1.05 -16.33
N TYR A 109 -18.45 1.43 -15.34
CA TYR A 109 -16.99 1.34 -15.40
C TYR A 109 -16.51 -0.11 -15.55
N LEU A 110 -17.04 -1.04 -14.78
CA LEU A 110 -16.65 -2.45 -14.90
C LEU A 110 -17.11 -3.07 -16.21
N ALA A 111 -18.24 -2.63 -16.75
CA ALA A 111 -18.63 -2.99 -18.10
C ALA A 111 -17.56 -2.48 -19.08
N SER A 112 -17.24 -1.19 -19.06
CA SER A 112 -16.29 -0.53 -19.98
C SER A 112 -14.89 -1.19 -19.97
N GLN A 113 -14.37 -1.52 -18.79
CA GLN A 113 -13.04 -2.07 -18.63
C GLN A 113 -12.92 -3.56 -18.93
N LEU A 114 -13.98 -4.36 -18.70
CA LEU A 114 -13.94 -5.82 -18.81
C LEU A 114 -14.77 -6.36 -19.98
N HIS A 115 -14.89 -5.59 -21.06
CA HIS A 115 -15.64 -5.99 -22.26
C HIS A 115 -14.99 -7.15 -23.03
N GLN A 116 -15.82 -8.05 -23.56
CA GLN A 116 -15.40 -9.29 -24.22
C GLN A 116 -14.69 -9.10 -25.58
N THR A 117 -14.70 -7.88 -26.13
CA THR A 117 -14.07 -7.55 -27.41
C THR A 117 -12.56 -7.37 -27.32
N GLN A 118 -12.01 -7.21 -26.11
CA GLN A 118 -10.58 -7.08 -25.87
C GLN A 118 -9.85 -8.41 -26.09
N SER A 119 -8.56 -8.34 -26.42
CA SER A 119 -7.72 -9.53 -26.47
C SER A 119 -7.60 -10.17 -25.08
N LYS A 120 -7.33 -11.48 -25.03
CA LYS A 120 -7.12 -12.20 -23.76
C LYS A 120 -5.98 -11.61 -22.92
N GLN A 121 -4.96 -11.05 -23.57
CA GLN A 121 -3.81 -10.43 -22.88
C GLN A 121 -4.21 -9.11 -22.24
N GLU A 122 -4.93 -8.25 -22.95
CA GLU A 122 -5.45 -6.98 -22.41
C GLU A 122 -6.40 -7.24 -21.22
N LEU A 123 -7.35 -8.16 -21.36
CA LEU A 123 -8.26 -8.53 -20.26
C LEU A 123 -7.50 -9.05 -19.03
N THR A 124 -6.41 -9.78 -19.23
CA THR A 124 -5.57 -10.28 -18.14
C THR A 124 -4.83 -9.14 -17.46
N ALA A 125 -4.30 -8.18 -18.22
CA ALA A 125 -3.62 -7.00 -17.69
C ALA A 125 -4.59 -6.10 -16.91
N VAL A 126 -5.75 -5.76 -17.49
CA VAL A 126 -6.79 -4.96 -16.83
C VAL A 126 -7.26 -5.62 -15.55
N ARG A 127 -7.55 -6.93 -15.56
CA ARG A 127 -7.91 -7.66 -14.35
C ARG A 127 -6.83 -7.62 -13.30
N ARG A 128 -5.54 -7.68 -13.68
CA ARG A 128 -4.44 -7.60 -12.72
C ARG A 128 -4.41 -6.23 -12.02
N PHE A 129 -4.61 -5.13 -12.74
CA PHE A 129 -4.74 -3.80 -12.14
C PHE A 129 -5.94 -3.73 -11.20
N LEU A 130 -7.12 -4.12 -11.70
CA LEU A 130 -8.37 -4.16 -10.94
C LEU A 130 -8.40 -5.26 -9.86
N SER A 131 -7.30 -5.98 -9.63
CA SER A 131 -7.17 -6.89 -8.50
C SER A 131 -6.33 -6.31 -7.37
N ASN A 132 -5.68 -5.16 -7.57
CA ASN A 132 -4.96 -4.46 -6.51
C ASN A 132 -5.95 -3.61 -5.70
N PRO A 133 -6.16 -3.89 -4.39
CA PRO A 133 -7.04 -3.10 -3.54
C PRO A 133 -6.66 -1.62 -3.47
N MET A 134 -5.36 -1.29 -3.59
CA MET A 134 -4.90 0.11 -3.60
C MET A 134 -5.40 0.83 -4.86
N ASP A 135 -5.15 0.26 -6.05
CA ASP A 135 -5.61 0.84 -7.32
C ASP A 135 -7.15 0.92 -7.36
N LEU A 136 -7.84 -0.12 -6.90
CA LEU A 136 -9.31 -0.12 -6.83
C LEU A 136 -9.86 0.95 -5.90
N SER A 137 -9.14 1.29 -4.83
CA SER A 137 -9.55 2.38 -3.94
C SER A 137 -9.43 3.74 -4.62
N LEU A 138 -8.43 3.93 -5.49
CA LEU A 138 -8.32 5.13 -6.32
C LEU A 138 -9.42 5.19 -7.37
N VAL A 139 -9.69 4.08 -8.06
CA VAL A 139 -10.81 3.96 -9.00
C VAL A 139 -12.12 4.35 -8.31
N ALA A 140 -12.37 3.81 -7.12
CA ALA A 140 -13.54 4.16 -6.32
C ALA A 140 -13.63 5.66 -6.01
N GLN A 141 -12.52 6.29 -5.62
CA GLN A 141 -12.46 7.73 -5.35
C GLN A 141 -12.74 8.57 -6.61
N LEU A 142 -12.13 8.20 -7.74
CA LEU A 142 -12.31 8.90 -9.02
C LEU A 142 -13.76 8.83 -9.50
N LEU A 143 -14.39 7.65 -9.42
CA LEU A 143 -15.79 7.46 -9.78
C LEU A 143 -16.72 8.30 -8.90
N ALA A 144 -16.45 8.38 -7.60
CA ALA A 144 -17.23 9.21 -6.67
C ALA A 144 -17.11 10.70 -6.95
N GLN A 145 -16.00 11.13 -7.55
CA GLN A 145 -15.80 12.49 -8.03
C GLN A 145 -16.39 12.73 -9.43
N GLY A 146 -17.03 11.73 -10.03
CA GLY A 146 -17.58 11.81 -11.39
C GLY A 146 -16.50 11.87 -12.48
N LYS A 147 -15.28 11.42 -12.18
CA LYS A 147 -14.17 11.35 -13.14
C LYS A 147 -14.15 9.97 -13.80
N ASP A 148 -13.53 9.89 -14.98
CA ASP A 148 -13.28 8.62 -15.68
C ASP A 148 -11.89 8.05 -15.30
N PRO A 149 -11.81 6.91 -14.60
CA PRO A 149 -10.54 6.35 -14.16
C PRO A 149 -9.71 5.77 -15.31
N ASP A 150 -8.50 6.28 -15.49
CA ASP A 150 -7.50 5.74 -16.42
C ASP A 150 -6.51 4.84 -15.66
N LEU A 151 -6.60 3.53 -15.88
CA LEU A 151 -5.76 2.53 -15.21
C LEU A 151 -4.25 2.76 -15.41
N LEU A 152 -3.83 3.40 -16.50
CA LEU A 152 -2.42 3.67 -16.78
C LEU A 152 -1.92 4.97 -16.14
N ASN A 153 -2.84 5.83 -15.71
CA ASN A 153 -2.54 7.17 -15.18
C ASN A 153 -3.19 7.45 -13.82
N LEU A 154 -3.68 6.43 -13.09
CA LEU A 154 -4.39 6.60 -11.81
C LEU A 154 -3.63 7.48 -10.79
N GLN A 155 -2.32 7.28 -10.66
CA GLN A 155 -1.50 8.08 -9.73
C GLN A 155 -1.43 9.55 -10.14
N GLN A 156 -1.30 9.81 -11.44
CA GLN A 156 -1.31 11.17 -11.98
C GLN A 156 -2.68 11.82 -11.78
N GLN A 157 -3.77 11.11 -12.08
CA GLN A 157 -5.14 11.61 -11.85
C GLN A 157 -5.39 11.92 -10.37
N GLN A 158 -4.94 11.06 -9.46
CA GLN A 158 -5.04 11.31 -8.02
C GLN A 158 -4.25 12.56 -7.61
N TYR A 159 -3.01 12.72 -8.12
CA TYR A 159 -2.21 13.90 -7.86
C TYR A 159 -2.88 15.17 -8.36
N GLU A 160 -3.43 15.17 -9.58
CA GLU A 160 -4.08 16.36 -10.16
C GLU A 160 -5.26 16.83 -9.31
N ILE A 161 -6.11 15.90 -8.87
CA ILE A 161 -7.24 16.21 -7.99
C ILE A 161 -6.76 16.77 -6.64
N MET A 162 -5.72 16.15 -6.07
CA MET A 162 -5.14 16.59 -4.81
C MET A 162 -4.50 17.98 -4.95
N ALA A 163 -3.79 18.25 -6.04
CA ALA A 163 -3.14 19.52 -6.31
C ALA A 163 -4.16 20.64 -6.60
N GLU A 164 -5.25 20.33 -7.31
CA GLU A 164 -6.38 21.25 -7.52
C GLU A 164 -7.02 21.66 -6.19
N ASP A 165 -7.30 20.69 -5.32
CA ASP A 165 -7.86 20.94 -3.99
C ASP A 165 -6.90 21.73 -3.10
N TYR A 166 -5.62 21.37 -3.08
CA TYR A 166 -4.57 22.11 -2.37
C TYR A 166 -4.54 23.59 -2.82
N GLN A 167 -4.54 23.83 -4.13
CA GLN A 167 -4.52 25.18 -4.68
C GLN A 167 -5.78 25.98 -4.32
N GLN A 168 -6.95 25.34 -4.26
CA GLN A 168 -8.20 26.01 -3.86
C GLN A 168 -8.18 26.42 -2.39
N ILE A 169 -7.61 25.59 -1.51
CA ILE A 169 -7.58 25.83 -0.06
C ILE A 169 -6.46 26.82 0.31
N HIS A 170 -5.25 26.61 -0.20
CA HIS A 170 -4.05 27.35 0.19
C HIS A 170 -3.75 28.56 -0.72
N LEU A 171 -4.41 28.68 -1.87
CA LEU A 171 -4.27 29.77 -2.85
C LEU A 171 -2.91 29.83 -3.56
N TYR A 172 -2.10 28.78 -3.46
CA TYR A 172 -0.86 28.59 -4.20
C TYR A 172 -0.71 27.11 -4.62
N PRO A 173 0.04 26.80 -5.69
CA PRO A 173 0.15 25.43 -6.20
C PRO A 173 0.91 24.52 -5.23
N PHE A 174 0.59 23.23 -5.23
CA PHE A 174 1.34 22.22 -4.49
C PHE A 174 2.82 22.21 -4.92
N PRO A 175 3.80 22.29 -4.00
CA PRO A 175 5.22 22.42 -4.32
C PRO A 175 5.85 21.06 -4.69
N LEU A 176 5.37 20.43 -5.77
CA LEU A 176 5.75 19.07 -6.15
C LEU A 176 7.25 18.89 -6.33
N ALA A 177 7.94 19.84 -6.97
CA ALA A 177 9.38 19.72 -7.25
C ALA A 177 10.21 19.68 -5.95
N GLU A 178 9.91 20.58 -5.00
CA GLU A 178 10.61 20.66 -3.71
C GLU A 178 10.30 19.43 -2.85
N PHE A 179 9.05 18.98 -2.85
CA PHE A 179 8.65 17.77 -2.15
C PHE A 179 9.30 16.51 -2.74
N ALA A 180 9.33 16.38 -4.07
CA ALA A 180 9.96 15.26 -4.76
C ALA A 180 11.47 15.19 -4.49
N GLU A 181 12.15 16.33 -4.51
CA GLU A 181 13.58 16.40 -4.16
C GLU A 181 13.82 15.97 -2.72
N THR A 182 12.98 16.43 -1.78
CA THR A 182 13.06 16.05 -0.36
C THR A 182 12.93 14.53 -0.19
N VAL A 183 11.90 13.94 -0.80
CA VAL A 183 11.68 12.47 -0.77
C VAL A 183 12.83 11.71 -1.44
N TYR A 184 13.37 12.22 -2.53
CA TYR A 184 14.51 11.61 -3.22
C TYR A 184 15.76 11.59 -2.33
N GLN A 185 16.10 12.72 -1.70
CA GLN A 185 17.22 12.80 -0.77
C GLN A 185 17.02 11.89 0.43
N MET A 186 15.80 11.79 0.97
CA MET A 186 15.49 10.84 2.03
C MET A 186 15.78 9.40 1.61
N ARG A 187 15.38 9.01 0.39
CA ARG A 187 15.60 7.66 -0.14
C ARG A 187 17.09 7.33 -0.29
N LEU A 188 17.90 8.29 -0.72
CA LEU A 188 19.36 8.12 -0.83
C LEU A 188 20.03 7.85 0.53
N HIS A 189 19.42 8.30 1.63
CA HIS A 189 19.95 8.18 2.98
C HIS A 189 19.18 7.16 3.83
N ASP A 190 18.40 6.26 3.21
CA ASP A 190 17.55 5.26 3.87
C ASP A 190 16.60 5.86 4.93
N GLN A 191 16.22 7.13 4.77
CA GLN A 191 15.29 7.81 5.64
C GLN A 191 13.86 7.51 5.20
N ILE A 192 13.04 7.08 6.16
CA ILE A 192 11.68 6.60 5.90
C ILE A 192 10.60 7.52 6.46
N THR A 193 10.96 8.61 7.14
CA THR A 193 10.03 9.53 7.80
C THR A 193 10.17 10.91 7.19
N ILE A 194 9.06 11.46 6.68
CA ILE A 194 9.05 12.81 6.12
C ILE A 194 9.06 13.82 7.28
N PRO A 195 9.99 14.79 7.31
CA PRO A 195 10.03 15.81 8.37
C PRO A 195 8.81 16.73 8.25
N GLU A 196 8.05 16.92 9.34
CA GLU A 196 6.86 17.80 9.35
C GLU A 196 7.22 19.28 9.20
N GLU A 197 8.44 19.66 9.59
CA GLU A 197 8.90 21.05 9.58
C GLU A 197 8.93 21.60 8.14
N GLY A 198 8.06 22.58 7.88
CA GLY A 198 7.99 23.28 6.59
C GLY A 198 7.14 22.63 5.51
N CYS A 199 6.49 21.48 5.78
CA CYS A 199 5.58 20.84 4.82
C CYS A 199 4.28 20.29 5.43
N LEU A 200 3.84 20.84 6.58
CA LEU A 200 2.68 20.34 7.32
C LEU A 200 1.38 20.39 6.49
N ASP A 201 1.17 21.48 5.73
CA ASP A 201 -0.02 21.67 4.91
C ASP A 201 -0.06 20.68 3.75
N GLU A 202 1.08 20.47 3.08
CA GLU A 202 1.27 19.47 2.02
C GLU A 202 0.99 18.07 2.55
N LEU A 203 1.53 17.75 3.72
CA LEU A 203 1.38 16.46 4.37
C LEU A 203 -0.08 16.18 4.76
N GLN A 204 -0.80 17.17 5.30
CA GLN A 204 -2.22 17.04 5.63
C GLN A 204 -3.07 16.83 4.37
N CYS A 205 -2.79 17.57 3.29
CA CYS A 205 -3.47 17.39 2.02
C CYS A 205 -3.22 15.99 1.45
N MET A 206 -1.95 15.57 1.37
CA MET A 206 -1.58 14.24 0.89
C MET A 206 -2.19 13.11 1.74
N GLU A 207 -2.33 13.29 3.06
CA GLU A 207 -2.96 12.31 3.95
C GLU A 207 -4.45 12.14 3.63
N ARG A 208 -5.16 13.24 3.37
CA ARG A 208 -6.58 13.23 2.97
C ARG A 208 -6.79 12.40 1.71
N TYR A 209 -5.85 12.50 0.77
CA TYR A 209 -5.84 11.73 -0.47
C TYR A 209 -5.14 10.37 -0.35
N LYS A 210 -4.74 9.91 0.85
CA LYS A 210 -4.06 8.63 1.08
C LYS A 210 -2.77 8.44 0.28
N MET A 211 -2.09 9.54 -0.05
CA MET A 211 -0.76 9.52 -0.68
C MET A 211 0.36 9.39 0.36
N VAL A 212 0.08 9.82 1.60
CA VAL A 212 0.89 9.54 2.79
C VAL A 212 0.07 8.85 3.87
N LEU A 213 0.74 8.10 4.73
CA LEU A 213 0.18 7.33 5.84
C LEU A 213 0.76 7.80 7.15
N THR A 214 -0.12 8.13 8.10
CA THR A 214 0.26 8.41 9.49
C THR A 214 0.61 7.13 10.19
N LEU A 215 1.85 7.05 10.67
CA LEU A 215 2.29 6.01 11.59
C LEU A 215 2.00 6.43 13.01
N ASP A 216 0.99 5.80 13.61
CA ASP A 216 0.84 5.76 15.07
C ASP A 216 1.94 4.88 15.66
N THR A 217 3.15 5.44 15.82
CA THR A 217 4.22 4.81 16.59
C THR A 217 4.25 5.39 18.00
N PRO A 218 3.86 4.64 19.05
CA PRO A 218 4.10 5.09 20.41
C PRO A 218 5.62 5.09 20.66
N ARG A 219 6.24 6.28 20.75
CA ARG A 219 7.63 6.39 21.19
C ARG A 219 7.77 5.86 22.63
N PRO A 220 8.81 5.07 22.96
CA PRO A 220 9.14 4.78 24.34
C PRO A 220 9.59 6.06 25.05
N ARG A 221 8.94 6.37 26.17
CA ARG A 221 9.15 7.58 26.98
C ARG A 221 10.61 7.73 27.40
N ARG A 222 11.29 8.76 26.88
CA ARG A 222 12.38 9.42 27.60
C ARG A 222 12.02 10.91 27.71
N THR A 223 11.64 11.29 28.93
CA THR A 223 11.59 12.65 29.48
C THR A 223 10.83 13.73 28.69
N GLY A 224 9.63 14.06 29.20
CA GLY A 224 9.08 15.43 29.31
C GLY A 224 8.81 16.23 28.02
N ILE A 225 7.57 16.70 27.91
CA ILE A 225 6.97 17.57 26.87
C ILE A 225 6.34 16.78 25.72
N LEU A 226 5.00 16.83 25.68
CA LEU A 226 4.17 16.33 24.59
C LEU A 226 4.40 17.20 23.35
N SER A 227 5.07 16.65 22.35
CA SER A 227 4.80 16.97 20.95
C SER A 227 4.32 15.68 20.29
N SER A 228 3.09 15.67 19.80
CA SER A 228 2.60 14.64 18.89
C SER A 228 3.26 14.87 17.54
N SER A 229 4.45 14.31 17.32
CA SER A 229 5.04 14.29 15.98
C SER A 229 4.36 13.18 15.19
N THR A 230 3.55 13.55 14.20
CA THR A 230 2.89 12.66 13.25
C THR A 230 3.96 12.17 12.30
N CYS A 231 4.19 10.85 12.25
CA CYS A 231 5.24 10.28 11.43
C CYS A 231 4.63 9.80 10.11
N LEU A 232 4.85 10.52 9.02
CA LEU A 232 4.22 10.21 7.73
C LEU A 232 5.14 9.40 6.80
N LYS A 233 4.59 8.39 6.13
CA LYS A 233 5.23 7.55 5.10
C LYS A 233 4.48 7.59 3.78
N ILE A 234 5.18 7.42 2.65
CA ILE A 234 4.55 7.31 1.33
C ILE A 234 3.73 6.01 1.25
N SER A 235 2.48 6.12 0.79
CA SER A 235 1.51 5.01 0.81
C SER A 235 1.70 3.97 -0.31
N TYR A 236 2.52 4.25 -1.33
CA TYR A 236 2.67 3.36 -2.48
C TYR A 236 3.82 2.37 -2.29
N PRO A 237 3.56 1.04 -2.33
CA PRO A 237 4.64 0.08 -2.48
C PRO A 237 5.31 0.28 -3.83
N GLU A 238 6.64 0.19 -3.87
CA GLU A 238 7.47 0.39 -5.07
C GLU A 238 6.95 -0.44 -6.25
N ARG A 239 6.13 0.18 -7.10
CA ARG A 239 5.96 -0.29 -8.47
C ARG A 239 7.07 0.32 -9.29
N GLN A 240 7.64 -0.47 -10.19
CA GLN A 240 8.60 -0.07 -11.23
C GLN A 240 7.96 0.89 -12.28
N TYR A 241 7.31 1.98 -11.85
CA TYR A 241 6.75 3.04 -12.71
C TYR A 241 7.50 4.37 -12.59
N LEU A 242 8.63 4.44 -11.88
CA LEU A 242 9.51 5.61 -11.84
C LEU A 242 10.15 6.00 -13.19
N SER A 243 9.77 5.35 -14.29
CA SER A 243 10.17 5.73 -15.65
C SER A 243 9.23 6.73 -16.33
N ARG A 244 8.17 7.23 -15.67
CA ARG A 244 7.17 8.08 -16.32
C ARG A 244 6.66 9.28 -15.51
N ILE A 245 7.51 9.90 -14.71
CA ILE A 245 7.29 11.30 -14.33
C ILE A 245 8.07 12.14 -15.35
N PRO A 246 7.42 12.82 -16.30
CA PRO A 246 8.12 13.83 -17.09
C PRO A 246 8.54 14.96 -16.14
N VAL A 247 9.83 15.27 -16.14
CA VAL A 247 10.40 16.50 -15.59
C VAL A 247 9.86 17.70 -16.35
#